data_AF-A0A7J7SUY8-F1
#
_entry.id   AF-A0A7J7SUY8-F1
#
_cell.length_a   1.000
_cell.length_b   1.000
_cell.length_c   1.000
_cell.angle_alpha   90.00
_cell.angle_beta   90.00
_cell.angle_gamma   90.00
#
_symmetry.space_group_name_H-M   'P 1'
#
loop_
_entity.id
_entity.type
_entity.pdbx_description
1 polymer ?
#
loop_
_entity_poly.entity_id
_entity_poly.type
_entity_poly.pdbx_seq_one_letter_code
_entity_poly.pdbx_strand_id
1 'polypeptide(L)'
;MAAAVAGILRGGLLPPAGRLPTLQTVRHGSKAVTRHRRVMHFERQKLMAVTEYIPPKPAISPQCLAPPSKPVQEETGLIRLIRREIAAVFQNNRMIAICQNIPMSSEDKLLMRHRLRKHNILVKAFPNQFLKPFLEGSKYRNLLPLFVGHNLLLVSGEPKVREMARVPWLLLTTMTSEEEGFHFRMAASDLRLCPSFFQPGT
;
A
#
# COMPACT_ATOMS: atom_id res chain seq x y z
N MET A 1 92.80 3.40 -59.82
CA MET A 1 93.04 4.54 -60.74
C MET A 1 91.68 4.99 -61.25
N ALA A 2 91.22 6.17 -60.84
CA ALA A 2 89.94 6.70 -61.27
C ALA A 2 90.07 7.28 -62.68
N ALA A 3 89.24 6.79 -63.59
CA ALA A 3 89.03 7.36 -64.91
C ALA A 3 87.52 7.56 -65.09
N ALA A 4 87.11 8.75 -65.51
CA ALA A 4 86.45 8.93 -66.80
C ALA A 4 86.06 10.41 -67.00
N VAL A 5 86.04 10.75 -68.28
CA VAL A 5 86.01 12.06 -68.90
C VAL A 5 84.58 12.45 -69.27
N ALA A 6 84.43 13.72 -69.68
CA ALA A 6 83.37 14.31 -70.50
C ALA A 6 82.24 14.96 -69.70
N GLY A 7 81.74 16.14 -70.06
CA GLY A 7 81.98 16.97 -71.24
C GLY A 7 80.94 18.08 -71.19
N ILE A 8 81.35 19.29 -71.57
CA ILE A 8 80.52 20.50 -71.60
C ILE A 8 79.43 20.34 -72.66
N LEU A 9 78.17 20.67 -72.36
CA LEU A 9 77.28 21.34 -73.31
C LEU A 9 76.22 22.19 -72.59
N ARG A 10 76.08 23.40 -73.12
CA ARG A 10 75.18 24.49 -72.73
C ARG A 10 73.71 24.10 -72.88
N GLY A 11 72.84 24.65 -72.04
CA GLY A 11 71.41 24.72 -72.31
C GLY A 11 70.65 25.19 -71.07
N GLY A 12 70.03 26.38 -71.15
CA GLY A 12 69.33 26.99 -70.03
C GLY A 12 68.22 26.11 -69.49
N LEU A 13 68.28 25.81 -68.20
CA LEU A 13 67.17 25.28 -67.42
C LEU A 13 66.72 26.40 -66.48
N LEU A 14 65.63 27.05 -66.89
CA LEU A 14 64.75 27.78 -65.98
C LEU A 14 64.52 26.91 -64.73
N PRO A 15 64.54 27.48 -63.51
CA PRO A 15 64.19 26.72 -62.33
C PRO A 15 62.79 26.11 -62.54
N PRO A 16 62.57 24.81 -62.28
CA PRO A 16 61.27 24.20 -62.49
C PRO A 16 60.24 24.95 -61.63
N ALA A 17 59.40 25.73 -62.31
CA ALA A 17 58.23 26.37 -61.74
C ALA A 17 57.29 25.26 -61.26
N GLY A 18 57.39 24.86 -59.98
CA GLY A 18 56.60 23.73 -59.52
C GLY A 18 56.81 23.28 -58.09
N ARG A 19 57.37 24.10 -57.20
CA ARG A 19 57.47 23.74 -55.77
C ARG A 19 57.18 24.92 -54.85
N LEU A 20 55.99 25.49 -55.02
CA LEU A 20 55.36 26.17 -53.90
C LEU A 20 54.86 25.06 -52.96
N PRO A 21 55.25 25.00 -51.68
CA PRO A 21 54.48 24.22 -50.73
C PRO A 21 53.08 24.83 -50.76
N THR A 22 52.12 24.10 -51.32
CA THR A 22 50.70 24.42 -51.14
C THR A 22 50.45 24.27 -49.65
N LEU A 23 50.64 25.36 -48.90
CA LEU A 23 50.16 25.50 -47.53
C LEU A 23 48.63 25.46 -47.62
N GLN A 24 48.08 24.25 -47.80
CA GLN A 24 46.68 24.01 -47.57
C GLN A 24 46.46 24.23 -46.08
N THR A 25 45.87 25.36 -45.75
CA THR A 25 45.33 25.63 -44.43
C THR A 25 44.15 24.71 -44.22
N VAL A 26 44.43 23.44 -43.89
CA VAL A 26 43.41 22.48 -43.51
C VAL A 26 42.89 22.91 -42.15
N ARG A 27 41.67 23.47 -42.12
CA ARG A 27 41.02 23.81 -40.86
C ARG A 27 40.74 22.52 -40.10
N HIS A 28 41.47 22.28 -39.01
CA HIS A 28 41.24 21.15 -38.10
C HIS A 28 39.96 21.39 -37.27
N GLY A 29 38.80 21.12 -37.88
CA GLY A 29 37.53 21.09 -37.18
C GLY A 29 37.34 19.80 -36.37
N SER A 30 36.54 19.86 -35.31
CA SER A 30 36.09 18.66 -34.59
C SER A 30 35.21 17.79 -35.50
N LYS A 31 35.35 16.46 -35.39
CA LYS A 31 34.55 15.50 -36.14
C LYS A 31 33.06 15.64 -35.82
N ALA A 32 32.20 15.17 -36.73
CA ALA A 32 30.74 15.21 -36.56
C ALA A 32 30.28 14.44 -35.32
N VAL A 33 30.96 13.32 -34.99
CA VAL A 33 30.69 12.51 -33.81
C VAL A 33 31.82 12.70 -32.80
N THR A 34 31.45 13.07 -31.57
CA THR A 34 32.37 13.30 -30.44
C THR A 34 31.88 12.52 -29.23
N ARG A 35 32.79 12.13 -28.32
CA ARG A 35 32.43 11.44 -27.06
C ARG A 35 31.60 12.32 -26.12
N HIS A 36 31.80 13.64 -26.17
CA HIS A 36 31.04 14.62 -25.40
C HIS A 36 29.94 15.26 -26.26
N ARG A 37 28.92 15.82 -25.62
CA ARG A 37 27.89 16.61 -26.31
C ARG A 37 28.53 17.86 -26.89
N ARG A 38 28.55 17.93 -28.22
CA ARG A 38 29.06 19.08 -28.94
C ARG A 38 28.06 20.24 -28.84
N VAL A 39 28.59 21.45 -28.67
CA VAL A 39 27.79 22.68 -28.70
C VAL A 39 27.14 22.83 -30.07
N MET A 40 25.83 23.07 -30.09
CA MET A 40 25.08 23.28 -31.32
C MET A 40 25.38 24.66 -31.90
N HIS A 41 25.22 24.81 -33.22
CA HIS A 41 25.16 26.13 -33.83
C HIS A 41 23.97 26.92 -33.27
N PHE A 42 24.11 28.23 -33.16
CA PHE A 42 23.09 29.11 -32.55
C PHE A 42 21.70 28.93 -33.17
N GLU A 43 21.61 28.84 -34.49
CA GLU A 43 20.34 28.61 -35.20
C GLU A 43 19.75 27.22 -34.91
N ARG A 44 20.60 26.20 -34.81
CA ARG A 44 20.16 24.84 -34.47
C ARG A 44 19.64 24.78 -33.04
N GLN A 45 20.26 25.50 -32.11
CA GLN A 45 19.78 25.60 -30.74
C GLN A 45 18.40 26.25 -30.68
N LYS A 46 18.16 27.32 -31.46
CA LYS A 46 16.83 27.93 -31.60
C LYS A 46 15.81 26.95 -32.18
N LEU A 47 16.18 26.21 -33.23
CA LEU A 47 15.30 25.21 -33.83
C LEU A 47 14.90 24.16 -32.79
N MET A 48 15.86 23.62 -32.04
CA MET A 48 15.58 22.63 -31.00
C MET A 48 14.60 23.17 -29.96
N ALA A 49 14.80 24.41 -29.49
CA ALA A 49 13.94 25.07 -28.52
C ALA A 49 12.51 25.31 -29.06
N VAL A 50 12.37 25.67 -30.34
CA VAL A 50 11.05 25.87 -30.97
C VAL A 50 10.32 24.54 -31.19
N THR A 51 11.05 23.46 -31.48
CA THR A 51 10.48 22.12 -31.67
C THR A 51 10.21 21.36 -30.38
N GLU A 52 10.36 22.00 -29.22
CA GLU A 52 10.03 21.38 -27.94
C GLU A 52 8.54 21.04 -27.86
N TYR A 53 8.24 19.84 -27.38
CA TYR A 53 6.86 19.39 -27.25
C TYR A 53 6.15 20.15 -26.14
N ILE A 54 5.04 20.81 -26.50
CA ILE A 54 4.16 21.49 -25.55
C ILE A 54 2.91 20.61 -25.36
N PRO A 55 2.74 19.96 -24.19
CA PRO A 55 1.52 19.20 -23.91
C PRO A 55 0.30 20.13 -23.81
N PRO A 56 -0.90 19.65 -24.21
CA PRO A 56 -2.12 20.44 -24.04
C PRO A 56 -2.37 20.69 -22.56
N LYS A 57 -2.49 21.96 -22.18
CA LYS A 57 -2.83 22.35 -20.80
C LYS A 57 -4.36 22.36 -20.68
N PRO A 58 -4.97 21.44 -19.92
CA PRO A 58 -6.41 21.45 -19.73
C PRO A 58 -6.82 22.72 -18.98
N ALA A 59 -7.93 23.34 -19.38
CA ALA A 59 -8.44 24.57 -18.75
C ALA A 59 -8.79 24.35 -17.27
N ILE A 60 -9.24 23.14 -16.93
CA ILE A 60 -9.53 22.70 -15.57
C ILE A 60 -8.73 21.43 -15.33
N SER A 61 -8.02 21.35 -14.21
CA SER A 61 -7.28 20.13 -13.88
C SER A 61 -8.26 18.96 -13.66
N PRO A 62 -7.96 17.75 -14.14
CA PRO A 62 -8.84 16.60 -13.97
C PRO A 62 -9.04 16.20 -12.50
N GLN A 63 -8.18 16.68 -11.59
CA GLN A 63 -8.32 16.48 -10.14
C GLN A 63 -9.41 17.35 -9.53
N CYS A 64 -9.74 18.48 -10.15
CA CYS A 64 -10.83 19.36 -9.72
C CYS A 64 -12.20 18.85 -10.18
N LEU A 65 -12.22 17.89 -11.12
CA LEU A 65 -13.45 17.23 -11.56
C LEU A 65 -13.73 16.03 -10.66
N ALA A 66 -15.00 15.79 -10.36
CA ALA A 66 -15.40 14.57 -9.67
C ALA A 66 -14.95 13.36 -10.52
N PRO A 67 -14.16 12.43 -9.95
CA PRO A 67 -13.72 11.27 -10.70
C PRO A 67 -14.94 10.43 -11.09
N PRO A 68 -14.93 9.80 -12.27
CA PRO A 68 -15.99 8.87 -12.64
C PRO A 68 -16.12 7.78 -11.57
N SER A 69 -17.35 7.35 -11.31
CA SER A 69 -17.61 6.28 -10.35
C SER A 69 -16.80 5.04 -10.74
N LYS A 70 -16.05 4.50 -9.78
CA LYS A 70 -15.32 3.25 -10.00
C LYS A 70 -16.33 2.14 -10.33
N PRO A 71 -16.04 1.25 -11.29
CA PRO A 71 -16.91 0.13 -11.57
C PRO A 71 -17.10 -0.70 -10.30
N VAL A 72 -18.33 -1.13 -10.03
CA VAL A 72 -18.67 -1.96 -8.87
C VAL A 72 -17.93 -3.27 -9.03
N GLN A 73 -16.94 -3.53 -8.17
CA GLN A 73 -16.21 -4.78 -8.17
C GLN A 73 -17.12 -5.89 -7.62
N GLU A 74 -17.15 -7.03 -8.32
CA GLU A 74 -17.88 -8.19 -7.84
C GLU A 74 -17.34 -8.66 -6.48
N GLU A 75 -18.23 -9.12 -5.60
CA GLU A 75 -17.82 -9.64 -4.30
C GLU A 75 -16.95 -10.89 -4.48
N THR A 76 -15.75 -10.85 -3.91
CA THR A 76 -14.85 -12.01 -3.94
C THR A 76 -15.48 -13.21 -3.21
N GLY A 77 -15.18 -14.43 -3.67
CA GLY A 77 -15.76 -15.66 -3.10
C GLY A 77 -15.55 -15.82 -1.59
N LEU A 78 -14.43 -15.31 -1.06
CA LEU A 78 -14.13 -15.30 0.38
C LEU A 78 -15.13 -14.44 1.17
N ILE A 79 -15.52 -13.29 0.65
CA ILE A 79 -16.50 -12.41 1.29
C ILE A 79 -17.83 -13.14 1.45
N ARG A 80 -18.25 -13.88 0.42
CA ARG A 80 -19.48 -14.69 0.44
C ARG A 80 -19.40 -15.81 1.48
N LEU A 81 -18.25 -16.47 1.59
CA LEU A 81 -18.03 -17.51 2.60
C LEU A 81 -18.12 -16.93 4.02
N ILE A 82 -17.43 -15.82 4.29
CA ILE A 82 -17.46 -15.17 5.61
C ILE A 82 -18.88 -14.76 5.98
N ARG A 83 -19.66 -14.20 5.05
CA ARG A 83 -21.08 -13.86 5.30
C ARG A 83 -21.93 -15.08 5.63
N ARG A 84 -21.71 -16.21 4.96
CA ARG A 84 -22.39 -17.48 5.26
C ARG A 84 -22.00 -18.02 6.63
N GLU A 85 -20.72 -17.95 7.00
CA GLU A 85 -20.25 -18.37 8.32
C GLU A 85 -20.86 -17.50 9.42
N ILE A 86 -20.90 -16.18 9.23
CA ILE A 86 -21.56 -15.25 10.14
C ILE A 86 -23.03 -15.64 10.31
N ALA A 87 -23.77 -15.82 9.21
CA ALA A 87 -25.17 -16.23 9.27
C ALA A 87 -25.37 -17.54 10.05
N ALA A 88 -24.52 -18.55 9.81
CA ALA A 88 -24.57 -19.82 10.52
C ALA A 88 -24.25 -19.66 12.02
N VAL A 89 -23.27 -18.82 12.38
CA VAL A 89 -22.93 -18.52 13.77
C VAL A 89 -24.08 -17.84 14.51
N PHE A 90 -24.77 -16.89 13.87
CA PHE A 90 -25.92 -16.25 14.50
C PHE A 90 -27.15 -17.16 14.60
N GLN A 91 -27.35 -18.09 13.66
CA GLN A 91 -28.49 -19.01 13.67
C GLN A 91 -28.31 -20.19 14.64
N ASN A 92 -27.10 -20.74 14.74
CA ASN A 92 -26.85 -21.95 15.53
C ASN A 92 -26.70 -21.68 17.04
N ASN A 93 -26.55 -20.42 17.46
CA ASN A 93 -26.15 -20.08 18.82
C ASN A 93 -27.17 -19.16 19.47
N ARG A 94 -27.69 -19.59 20.62
CA ARG A 94 -28.70 -18.84 21.39
C ARG A 94 -28.10 -17.70 22.21
N MET A 95 -26.80 -17.79 22.53
CA MET A 95 -26.09 -16.76 23.30
C MET A 95 -24.87 -16.25 22.56
N ILE A 96 -24.80 -14.92 22.44
CA ILE A 96 -23.69 -14.20 21.82
C ILE A 96 -23.25 -13.11 22.79
N ALA A 97 -21.98 -13.11 23.15
CA ALA A 97 -21.36 -12.04 23.91
C ALA A 97 -20.31 -11.33 23.07
N ILE A 98 -20.33 -10.00 23.12
CA ILE A 98 -19.36 -9.15 22.47
C ILE A 98 -18.33 -8.72 23.50
N CYS A 99 -17.06 -9.01 23.20
CA CYS A 99 -15.91 -8.61 24.01
C CYS A 99 -15.00 -7.72 23.18
N GLN A 100 -14.39 -6.73 23.84
CA GLN A 100 -13.28 -6.02 23.23
C GLN A 100 -12.04 -6.90 23.32
N ASN A 101 -11.34 -7.07 22.19
CA ASN A 101 -10.09 -7.80 22.16
C ASN A 101 -8.97 -6.90 22.68
N ILE A 102 -8.73 -7.00 23.98
CA ILE A 102 -7.60 -6.35 24.65
C ILE A 102 -6.31 -7.03 24.13
N PRO A 103 -5.23 -6.26 23.89
CA PRO A 103 -3.95 -6.83 23.50
C PRO A 103 -3.39 -7.70 24.63
N MET A 104 -3.71 -9.00 24.60
CA MET A 104 -3.09 -10.02 25.44
C MET A 104 -2.03 -10.80 24.66
N SER A 105 -1.12 -11.43 25.41
CA SER A 105 -0.12 -12.35 24.86
C SER A 105 -0.81 -13.49 24.09
N SER A 106 -0.09 -14.10 23.15
CA SER A 106 -0.60 -15.26 22.40
C SER A 106 -0.88 -16.46 23.30
N GLU A 107 -0.06 -16.66 24.34
CA GLU A 107 -0.20 -17.74 25.31
C GLU A 107 -1.48 -17.60 26.13
N ASP A 108 -1.75 -16.39 26.63
CA ASP A 108 -2.96 -16.11 27.42
C ASP A 108 -4.22 -16.24 26.57
N LYS A 109 -4.18 -15.79 25.30
CA LYS A 109 -5.28 -15.99 24.35
C LYS A 109 -5.55 -17.46 24.07
N LEU A 110 -4.50 -18.28 23.98
CA LEU A 110 -4.63 -19.71 23.77
C LEU A 110 -5.23 -20.40 25.01
N LEU A 111 -4.74 -20.05 26.19
CA LEU A 111 -5.24 -20.58 27.46
C LEU A 111 -6.71 -20.21 27.67
N MET A 112 -7.09 -18.97 27.37
CA MET A 112 -8.48 -18.51 27.38
C MET A 112 -9.35 -19.33 26.43
N ARG A 113 -8.91 -19.52 25.17
CA ARG A 113 -9.64 -20.35 24.19
C ARG A 113 -9.80 -21.78 24.66
N HIS A 114 -8.75 -22.35 25.27
CA HIS A 114 -8.81 -23.71 25.80
C HIS A 114 -9.81 -23.84 26.95
N ARG A 115 -9.81 -22.89 27.91
CA ARG A 115 -10.79 -22.85 29.01
C ARG A 115 -12.21 -22.73 28.49
N LEU A 116 -12.46 -21.83 27.54
CA LEU A 116 -13.79 -21.62 26.95
C LEU A 116 -14.29 -22.84 26.16
N ARG A 117 -13.39 -23.56 25.47
CA ARG A 117 -13.76 -24.81 24.81
C ARG A 117 -14.23 -25.91 25.76
N LYS A 118 -13.70 -25.99 26.99
CA LYS A 118 -14.19 -26.96 27.99
C LYS A 118 -15.67 -26.75 28.31
N HIS A 119 -16.15 -25.53 28.14
CA HIS A 119 -17.52 -25.12 28.40
C HIS A 119 -18.38 -25.05 27.12
N ASN A 120 -17.88 -25.55 25.99
CA ASN A 120 -18.48 -25.45 24.65
C ASN A 120 -18.69 -23.99 24.15
N ILE A 121 -17.89 -23.05 24.65
CA ILE A 121 -17.91 -21.67 24.20
C ILE A 121 -16.85 -21.49 23.10
N LEU A 122 -17.29 -21.06 21.93
CA LEU A 122 -16.44 -20.79 20.79
C LEU A 122 -16.04 -19.32 20.74
N VAL A 123 -14.75 -19.10 20.50
CA VAL A 123 -14.19 -17.76 20.31
C VAL A 123 -14.04 -17.52 18.81
N LYS A 124 -14.79 -16.55 18.28
CA LYS A 124 -14.75 -16.15 16.86
C LYS A 124 -14.35 -14.68 16.74
N ALA A 125 -13.44 -14.38 15.83
CA ALA A 125 -13.04 -13.01 15.51
C ALA A 125 -13.44 -12.71 14.08
N PHE A 126 -14.24 -11.66 13.88
CA PHE A 126 -14.67 -11.25 12.55
C PHE A 126 -14.32 -9.78 12.29
N PRO A 127 -14.01 -9.42 11.03
CA PRO A 127 -13.82 -8.02 10.66
C PRO A 127 -15.13 -7.24 10.74
N ASN A 128 -15.06 -6.00 11.25
CA ASN A 128 -16.24 -5.13 11.36
C ASN A 128 -16.86 -4.78 10.00
N GLN A 129 -16.06 -4.82 8.91
CA GLN A 129 -16.53 -4.56 7.54
C GLN A 129 -17.63 -5.55 7.11
N PHE A 130 -17.60 -6.79 7.62
CA PHE A 130 -18.59 -7.81 7.27
C PHE A 130 -19.71 -7.91 8.31
N LEU A 131 -19.44 -7.59 9.57
CA LEU A 131 -20.44 -7.61 10.64
C LEU A 131 -21.45 -6.45 10.54
N LYS A 132 -21.01 -5.22 10.26
CA LYS A 132 -21.90 -4.05 10.17
C LYS A 132 -23.06 -4.23 9.17
N PRO A 133 -22.83 -4.59 7.89
CA PRO A 133 -23.93 -4.78 6.94
C PRO A 133 -24.85 -5.94 7.34
N PHE A 134 -24.31 -6.97 8.00
CA PHE A 134 -25.11 -8.10 8.50
C PHE A 134 -26.03 -7.69 9.68
N LEU A 135 -25.55 -6.80 10.54
CA LEU A 135 -26.30 -6.33 11.71
C LEU A 135 -27.37 -5.29 11.35
N GLU A 136 -27.13 -4.46 10.33
CA GLU A 136 -28.14 -3.54 9.80
C GLU A 136 -29.38 -4.27 9.24
N GLY A 137 -29.15 -5.41 8.59
CA GLY A 137 -30.19 -6.27 8.03
C GLY A 137 -30.86 -7.24 9.01
N SER A 138 -30.36 -7.38 10.24
CA SER A 138 -30.83 -8.40 11.20
C SER A 138 -31.48 -7.80 12.45
N LYS A 139 -31.91 -8.67 13.37
CA LYS A 139 -32.57 -8.30 14.63
C LYS A 139 -31.65 -7.54 15.59
N TYR A 140 -30.34 -7.56 15.36
CA TYR A 140 -29.32 -7.05 16.29
C TYR A 140 -28.81 -5.64 15.94
N ARG A 141 -29.67 -4.78 15.40
CA ARG A 141 -29.32 -3.37 15.10
C ARG A 141 -28.77 -2.64 16.32
N ASN A 142 -29.23 -2.99 17.52
CA ASN A 142 -28.79 -2.39 18.78
C ASN A 142 -27.31 -2.71 19.12
N LEU A 143 -26.72 -3.73 18.50
CA LEU A 143 -25.32 -4.11 18.71
C LEU A 143 -24.35 -3.37 17.79
N LEU A 144 -24.83 -2.71 16.73
CA LEU A 144 -24.01 -1.91 15.82
C LEU A 144 -23.03 -0.94 16.52
N PRO A 145 -23.43 -0.14 17.52
CA PRO A 145 -22.51 0.79 18.18
C PRO A 145 -21.39 0.12 18.98
N LEU A 146 -21.53 -1.17 19.32
CA LEU A 146 -20.51 -1.91 20.07
C LEU A 146 -19.38 -2.40 19.16
N PHE A 147 -19.64 -2.50 17.85
CA PHE A 147 -18.64 -2.98 16.88
C PHE A 147 -17.72 -1.86 16.42
N VAL A 148 -16.88 -1.39 17.35
CA VAL A 148 -15.84 -0.38 17.09
C VAL A 148 -14.47 -0.96 17.46
N GLY A 149 -13.52 -0.92 16.52
CA GLY A 149 -12.16 -1.43 16.76
C GLY A 149 -12.07 -2.96 16.76
N HIS A 150 -11.37 -3.53 17.73
CA HIS A 150 -11.06 -4.96 17.79
C HIS A 150 -12.10 -5.70 18.62
N ASN A 151 -12.99 -6.43 17.95
CA ASN A 151 -14.07 -7.16 18.59
C ASN A 151 -13.83 -8.66 18.54
N LEU A 152 -14.19 -9.32 19.63
CA LEU A 152 -14.15 -10.76 19.80
C LEU A 152 -15.57 -11.22 20.14
N LEU A 153 -16.07 -12.18 19.39
CA LEU A 153 -17.35 -12.82 19.68
C LEU A 153 -17.11 -14.09 20.48
N LEU A 154 -17.81 -14.18 21.60
CA LEU A 154 -17.97 -15.41 22.34
C LEU A 154 -19.35 -15.97 22.03
N VAL A 155 -19.35 -17.19 21.53
CA VAL A 155 -20.53 -17.81 20.94
C VAL A 155 -20.78 -19.12 21.67
N SER A 156 -22.02 -19.31 22.13
CA SER A 156 -22.42 -20.53 22.83
C SER A 156 -23.81 -20.97 22.44
N GLY A 157 -24.00 -22.28 22.28
CA GLY A 157 -25.33 -22.88 22.08
C GLY A 157 -26.17 -22.85 23.35
N GLU A 158 -25.54 -23.02 24.52
CA GLU A 158 -26.20 -22.96 25.84
C GLU A 158 -25.82 -21.66 26.58
N PRO A 159 -26.78 -20.98 27.24
CA PRO A 159 -26.52 -19.72 27.94
C PRO A 159 -25.78 -19.93 29.28
N LYS A 160 -24.45 -20.10 29.24
CA LYS A 160 -23.58 -20.29 30.44
C LYS A 160 -22.91 -19.00 30.91
N VAL A 161 -23.73 -18.02 31.32
CA VAL A 161 -23.26 -16.69 31.74
C VAL A 161 -22.30 -16.75 32.95
N ARG A 162 -22.54 -17.67 33.89
CA ARG A 162 -21.72 -17.82 35.11
C ARG A 162 -20.27 -18.23 34.83
N GLU A 163 -20.03 -19.00 33.78
CA GLU A 163 -18.70 -19.47 33.42
C GLU A 163 -17.93 -18.40 32.64
N MET A 164 -18.64 -17.59 31.84
CA MET A 164 -18.06 -16.44 31.14
C MET A 164 -17.63 -15.34 32.11
N ALA A 165 -18.45 -15.04 33.12
CA ALA A 165 -18.18 -14.02 34.11
C ALA A 165 -16.99 -14.35 35.05
N ARG A 166 -16.58 -15.61 35.13
CA ARG A 166 -15.42 -16.03 35.93
C ARG A 166 -14.08 -15.61 35.32
N VAL A 167 -14.07 -15.13 34.08
CA VAL A 167 -12.85 -14.65 33.42
C VAL A 167 -12.69 -13.15 33.72
N PRO A 168 -11.85 -12.75 34.69
CA PRO A 168 -11.87 -11.39 35.25
C PRO A 168 -11.33 -10.32 34.29
N TRP A 169 -10.54 -10.73 33.29
CA TRP A 169 -9.82 -9.84 32.38
C TRP A 169 -10.56 -9.56 31.06
N LEU A 170 -11.78 -10.08 30.87
CA LEU A 170 -12.61 -9.74 29.72
C LEU A 170 -13.57 -8.60 30.09
N LEU A 171 -13.37 -7.44 29.48
CA LEU A 171 -14.38 -6.40 29.44
C LEU A 171 -15.54 -6.89 28.56
N LEU A 172 -16.49 -7.57 29.20
CA LEU A 172 -17.78 -7.94 28.63
C LEU A 172 -18.57 -6.64 28.44
N THR A 173 -18.76 -6.24 27.18
CA THR A 173 -19.47 -4.98 26.87
C THR A 173 -20.97 -5.19 26.83
N THR A 174 -21.45 -6.28 26.21
CA THR A 174 -22.84 -6.71 26.30
C THR A 174 -22.98 -8.22 26.07
N MET A 175 -24.00 -8.80 26.69
CA MET A 175 -24.49 -10.14 26.35
C MET A 175 -25.88 -10.00 25.73
N THR A 176 -26.13 -10.76 24.67
CA THR A 176 -27.48 -10.95 24.12
C THR A 176 -27.83 -12.42 24.22
N SER A 177 -28.88 -12.70 24.98
CA SER A 177 -29.58 -13.98 25.04
C SER A 177 -30.98 -13.76 24.47
N GLU A 178 -31.42 -14.61 23.55
CA GLU A 178 -32.76 -14.49 22.93
C GLU A 178 -33.91 -14.94 23.84
N GLU A 179 -33.65 -15.66 24.95
CA GLU A 179 -34.74 -16.30 25.70
C GLU A 179 -35.20 -15.58 26.97
N GLU A 180 -34.52 -14.54 27.46
CA GLU A 180 -35.10 -13.64 28.46
C GLU A 180 -34.59 -12.21 28.22
N GLY A 181 -35.48 -11.23 28.29
CA GLY A 181 -35.23 -9.80 28.09
C GLY A 181 -34.31 -9.15 29.14
N PHE A 182 -33.24 -9.83 29.53
CA PHE A 182 -32.17 -9.30 30.37
C PHE A 182 -31.12 -8.64 29.49
N HIS A 183 -31.37 -7.38 29.14
CA HIS A 183 -30.30 -6.45 28.81
C HIS A 183 -29.49 -6.18 30.10
N PHE A 184 -28.58 -7.09 30.45
CA PHE A 184 -27.52 -6.75 31.42
C PHE A 184 -26.57 -5.76 30.76
N ARG A 185 -26.84 -4.48 30.99
CA ARG A 185 -25.87 -3.41 30.80
C ARG A 185 -24.94 -3.47 32.01
N MET A 186 -23.89 -4.30 31.97
CA MET A 186 -22.79 -4.12 32.92
C MET A 186 -22.15 -2.77 32.58
N ALA A 187 -22.44 -1.79 33.43
CA ALA A 187 -21.83 -0.48 33.37
C ALA A 187 -20.31 -0.66 33.43
N ALA A 188 -19.63 0.13 32.61
CA ALA A 188 -18.18 0.26 32.51
C ALA A 188 -17.54 0.87 33.79
N SER A 189 -18.06 0.57 34.98
CA SER A 189 -17.72 1.24 36.23
C SER A 189 -16.52 0.63 36.95
N ASP A 190 -16.13 -0.61 36.64
CA ASP A 190 -14.92 -1.21 37.20
C ASP A 190 -13.81 -1.27 36.15
N LEU A 191 -13.50 -0.09 35.59
CA LEU A 191 -12.15 0.21 35.14
C LEU A 191 -11.22 0.19 36.37
N ARG A 192 -10.81 -1.00 36.80
CA ARG A 192 -9.48 -1.12 37.42
C ARG A 192 -8.48 -0.82 36.31
N LEU A 193 -8.19 0.46 36.18
CA LEU A 193 -6.94 0.96 35.64
C LEU A 193 -5.81 0.11 36.24
N CYS A 194 -5.23 -0.79 35.45
CA CYS A 194 -3.86 -1.21 35.69
C CYS A 194 -2.97 -0.01 35.31
N PRO A 195 -2.27 0.61 36.26
CA PRO A 195 -1.35 1.69 35.98
C PRO A 195 -0.01 1.06 35.56
N SER A 196 0.12 0.67 34.30
CA SER A 196 1.42 0.28 33.77
C SER A 196 1.42 0.38 32.26
N PHE A 197 1.51 1.60 31.74
CA PHE A 197 2.20 1.94 30.48
C PHE A 197 2.11 3.46 30.26
N PHE A 198 2.68 4.24 31.18
CA PHE A 198 3.12 5.61 30.90
C PHE A 198 4.64 5.61 31.10
N GLN A 199 5.38 5.29 30.03
CA GLN A 199 6.81 5.61 29.99
C GLN A 199 6.92 7.03 29.42
N PRO A 200 7.51 7.98 30.15
CA PRO A 200 7.89 9.27 29.59
C PRO A 200 9.10 9.03 28.67
N GLY A 201 8.91 9.28 27.37
CA GLY A 201 10.02 9.44 26.43
C GLY A 201 10.58 10.84 26.56
N THR A 202 11.89 10.90 26.80
CA THR A 202 12.78 12.07 26.68
C THR A 202 12.57 12.87 25.41
#